data_AF-A0A2H0FXV2-F1
#
_entry.id   AF-A0A2H0FXV2-F1
#
_cell.length_a   1.000
_cell.length_b   1.000
_cell.length_c   1.000
_cell.angle_alpha   90.00
_cell.angle_beta   90.00
_cell.angle_gamma   90.00
#
_symmetry.space_group_name_H-M   'P 1'
#
loop_
_entity.id
_entity.type
_entity.pdbx_description
1 polymer ?
#
loop_
_entity_poly.entity_id
_entity_poly.type
_entity_poly.pdbx_seq_one_letter_code
_entity_poly.pdbx_strand_id
1 'polypeptide(L)'
;MINNDRLNRSRIFYFSLFLFLAIVLGYLLIVLQNLILPIFMGILAAYISLPGINYLKRKGIPKSAAIIILLGVLSFVVFVIGQKVVSAIPNEKENLELRIQLQYKLDENFLAFLGKEDYSSEGNIIDNLVGDELYQIFQSVTSFLALNEMEVTEFQNYIDSSLVSERILFFYVENLKHPILPAPKLEDATSTKNTSSDNSNFKANSKIALFLNAVSTWIILPFIFIFILVDEGEIKSFFLGIIPNRYFEMAFATFANVDKAIGNYLRGTLLQSSLVGLTIFLGLLFIGFKIQAALLIGIIAGISNAIPFLGPIIGLGTGILYAMIVEGIDPILPFLPDNAVLGVLIVVSLAQFLDNAVFQPLVLGKAVNLHPLVVVIGVTGGSIIAGFWGMLLAIPTIVIFKVVISTVYRQAKAYYIIY
;
A
#
# COMPACT_ATOMS: atom_id res chain seq x y z
N MET A 1 52.24 2.81 34.84
CA MET A 1 51.97 1.91 33.69
C MET A 1 50.84 0.90 33.96
N ILE A 2 50.77 0.24 35.13
CA ILE A 2 49.77 -0.80 35.45
C ILE A 2 48.28 -0.36 35.37
N ASN A 3 47.98 0.93 35.57
CA ASN A 3 46.58 1.42 35.56
C ASN A 3 45.97 1.57 34.15
N ASN A 4 46.79 1.80 33.11
CA ASN A 4 46.28 1.97 31.75
C ASN A 4 45.84 0.63 31.13
N ASP A 5 46.52 -0.47 31.46
CA ASP A 5 46.17 -1.81 30.95
C ASP A 5 44.83 -2.32 31.51
N ARG A 6 44.50 -1.99 32.76
CA ARG A 6 43.20 -2.33 33.36
C ARG A 6 42.05 -1.54 32.73
N LEU A 7 42.26 -0.25 32.46
CA LEU A 7 41.27 0.59 31.78
C LEU A 7 41.04 0.15 30.33
N ASN A 8 42.11 -0.22 29.61
CA ASN A 8 41.98 -0.72 28.23
C ASN A 8 41.28 -2.10 28.16
N ARG A 9 41.61 -3.04 29.05
CA ARG A 9 40.92 -4.34 29.10
C ARG A 9 39.44 -4.21 29.42
N SER A 10 39.09 -3.30 30.33
CA SER A 10 37.69 -2.99 30.66
C SER A 10 36.94 -2.40 29.46
N ARG A 11 37.53 -1.44 28.75
CA ARG A 11 36.94 -0.86 27.51
C ARG A 11 36.77 -1.90 26.41
N ILE A 12 37.77 -2.76 26.18
CA ILE A 12 37.69 -3.83 25.18
C ILE A 12 36.58 -4.83 25.55
N PHE A 13 36.45 -5.18 26.83
CA PHE A 13 35.38 -6.05 27.32
C PHE A 13 33.99 -5.44 27.11
N TYR A 14 33.78 -4.18 27.52
CA TYR A 14 32.50 -3.49 27.29
C TYR A 14 32.19 -3.33 25.81
N PHE A 15 33.20 -3.06 24.97
CA PHE A 15 33.02 -2.96 23.54
C PHE A 15 32.64 -4.31 22.91
N SER A 16 33.32 -5.41 23.27
CA SER A 16 32.97 -6.74 22.79
C SER A 16 31.59 -7.19 23.29
N LEU A 17 31.25 -6.86 24.53
CA LEU A 17 29.93 -7.16 25.10
C LEU A 17 28.83 -6.37 24.38
N PHE A 18 29.07 -5.09 24.10
CA PHE A 18 28.16 -4.25 23.33
C PHE A 18 27.98 -4.78 21.90
N LEU A 19 29.06 -5.15 21.23
CA LEU A 19 29.02 -5.74 19.88
C LEU A 19 28.22 -7.05 19.89
N PHE A 20 28.48 -7.93 20.85
CA PHE A 20 27.75 -9.18 21.01
C PHE A 20 26.25 -8.92 21.27
N LEU A 21 25.92 -7.99 22.18
CA LEU A 21 24.55 -7.63 22.47
C LEU A 21 23.85 -7.04 21.24
N ALA A 22 24.55 -6.23 20.44
CA ALA A 22 24.02 -5.66 19.20
C ALA A 22 23.77 -6.73 18.13
N ILE A 23 24.66 -7.73 17.99
CA ILE A 23 24.48 -8.86 17.07
C ILE A 23 23.29 -9.72 17.52
N VAL A 24 23.21 -10.04 18.82
CA VAL A 24 22.09 -10.80 19.38
C VAL A 24 20.78 -10.04 19.18
N LEU A 25 20.74 -8.73 19.45
CA LEU A 25 19.58 -7.88 19.21
C LEU A 25 19.20 -7.88 17.72
N GLY A 26 20.18 -7.77 16.82
CA GLY A 26 19.98 -7.83 15.38
C GLY A 26 19.38 -9.16 14.92
N TYR A 27 19.91 -10.27 15.42
CA TYR A 27 19.35 -11.60 15.16
C TYR A 27 17.93 -11.75 15.70
N LEU A 28 17.69 -11.25 16.92
CA LEU A 28 16.38 -11.25 17.55
C LEU A 28 15.35 -10.43 16.75
N LEU A 29 15.77 -9.28 16.20
CA LEU A 29 14.92 -8.45 15.33
C LEU A 29 14.54 -9.16 14.03
N ILE A 30 15.46 -9.93 13.43
CA ILE A 30 15.17 -10.72 12.22
C ILE A 30 14.18 -11.85 12.55
N VAL A 31 14.41 -12.57 13.65
CA VAL A 31 13.52 -13.67 14.07
C VAL A 31 12.13 -13.15 14.45
N LEU A 32 12.04 -11.98 15.09
CA LEU A 32 10.79 -11.36 15.53
C LEU A 32 10.15 -10.44 14.49
N GLN A 33 10.70 -10.34 13.27
CA GLN A 33 10.22 -9.38 12.27
C GLN A 33 8.70 -9.49 12.00
N ASN A 34 8.17 -10.73 12.05
CA ASN A 34 6.76 -11.01 11.82
C ASN A 34 5.86 -10.46 12.95
N LEU A 35 6.39 -10.28 14.16
CA LEU A 35 5.67 -9.70 15.30
C LEU A 35 5.86 -8.17 15.37
N ILE A 36 7.00 -7.65 14.92
CA ILE A 36 7.29 -6.21 14.95
C ILE A 36 6.19 -5.44 14.20
N LEU A 37 5.75 -5.97 13.07
CA LEU A 37 4.77 -5.35 12.19
C LEU A 37 3.38 -5.16 12.83
N PRO A 38 2.68 -6.20 13.35
CA PRO A 38 1.40 -6.01 14.02
C PRO A 38 1.54 -5.19 15.31
N ILE A 39 2.67 -5.28 16.03
CA ILE A 39 2.94 -4.42 17.19
C ILE A 39 2.99 -2.96 16.76
N PHE A 40 3.79 -2.65 15.73
CA PHE A 40 3.95 -1.30 15.22
C PHE A 40 2.62 -0.74 14.72
N MET A 41 1.85 -1.53 13.97
CA MET A 41 0.53 -1.14 13.50
C MET A 41 -0.47 -0.91 14.65
N GLY A 42 -0.39 -1.69 15.73
CA GLY A 42 -1.17 -1.45 16.95
C GLY A 42 -0.83 -0.12 17.62
N ILE A 43 0.47 0.22 17.71
CA ILE A 43 0.95 1.51 18.22
C ILE A 43 0.46 2.66 17.32
N LEU A 44 0.62 2.54 16.00
CA LEU A 44 0.14 3.55 15.05
C LEU A 44 -1.36 3.79 15.20
N ALA A 45 -2.16 2.72 15.19
CA ALA A 45 -3.60 2.79 15.34
C ALA A 45 -3.98 3.48 16.66
N ALA A 46 -3.28 3.19 17.76
CA ALA A 46 -3.49 3.86 19.05
C ALA A 46 -3.21 5.37 18.96
N TYR A 47 -2.07 5.78 18.39
CA TYR A 47 -1.68 7.18 18.22
C TYR A 47 -2.67 7.99 17.38
N ILE A 48 -3.16 7.37 16.31
CA ILE A 48 -4.19 7.90 15.41
C ILE A 48 -5.51 8.10 16.15
N SER A 49 -5.83 7.20 17.08
CA SER A 49 -7.12 7.12 17.77
C SER A 49 -7.23 8.03 19.00
N LEU A 50 -6.11 8.50 19.56
CA LEU A 50 -6.06 9.44 20.69
C LEU A 50 -7.05 10.64 20.59
N PRO A 51 -7.14 11.41 19.49
CA PRO A 51 -8.09 12.52 19.39
C PRO A 51 -9.55 12.04 19.48
N GLY A 52 -9.88 10.89 18.91
CA GLY A 52 -11.20 10.28 19.02
C GLY A 52 -11.54 9.90 20.47
N ILE A 53 -10.58 9.31 21.19
CA ILE A 53 -10.76 8.97 22.62
C ILE A 53 -10.97 10.23 23.45
N ASN A 54 -10.15 11.26 23.23
CA ASN A 54 -10.29 12.54 23.92
C ASN A 54 -11.63 13.22 23.64
N TYR A 55 -12.14 13.11 22.40
CA TYR A 55 -13.47 13.60 22.03
C TYR A 55 -14.59 12.84 22.76
N LEU A 56 -14.52 11.51 22.82
CA LEU A 56 -15.49 10.68 23.56
C LEU A 56 -15.43 10.94 25.07
N LYS A 57 -14.23 11.12 25.63
CA LYS A 57 -14.04 11.48 27.03
C LYS A 57 -14.66 12.84 27.37
N ARG A 58 -14.53 13.83 26.48
CA ARG A 58 -15.20 15.14 26.61
C ARG A 58 -16.73 15.03 26.56
N LYS A 59 -17.29 14.01 25.90
CA LYS A 59 -18.72 13.68 25.92
C LYS A 59 -19.18 12.88 27.15
N GLY A 60 -18.29 12.62 28.11
CA GLY A 60 -18.61 11.90 29.35
C GLY A 60 -18.46 10.38 29.27
N ILE A 61 -17.93 9.83 28.17
CA ILE A 61 -17.70 8.38 28.04
C ILE A 61 -16.42 8.01 28.81
N PRO A 62 -16.43 6.98 29.67
CA PRO A 62 -15.23 6.54 30.38
C PRO A 62 -14.15 6.03 29.41
N LYS A 63 -12.88 6.19 29.78
CA LYS A 63 -11.71 5.89 28.92
C LYS A 63 -11.77 4.47 28.32
N SER A 64 -12.10 3.47 29.14
CA SER A 64 -12.23 2.07 28.71
C SER A 64 -13.32 1.87 27.65
N ALA A 65 -14.50 2.45 27.84
CA ALA A 65 -15.58 2.38 26.86
C ALA A 65 -15.21 3.12 25.57
N ALA A 66 -14.54 4.27 25.67
CA ALA A 66 -14.07 5.00 24.49
C ALA A 66 -13.07 4.18 23.66
N ILE A 67 -12.15 3.43 24.30
CA ILE A 67 -11.20 2.54 23.62
C ILE A 67 -11.95 1.40 22.89
N ILE A 68 -12.90 0.74 23.56
CA ILE A 68 -13.67 -0.36 22.97
C ILE A 68 -14.52 0.12 21.78
N ILE A 69 -15.19 1.26 21.92
CA ILE A 69 -15.98 1.87 20.83
C ILE A 69 -15.08 2.14 19.63
N LEU A 70 -13.91 2.72 19.85
CA LEU A 70 -13.03 3.11 18.76
C LEU A 70 -12.38 1.89 18.08
N LEU A 71 -12.01 0.87 18.87
CA LEU A 71 -11.56 -0.42 18.32
C LEU A 71 -12.66 -1.08 17.48
N GLY A 72 -13.91 -1.04 17.94
CA GLY A 72 -15.07 -1.54 17.20
C GLY A 72 -15.29 -0.79 15.88
N VAL A 73 -15.20 0.54 15.89
CA VAL A 73 -15.29 1.38 14.68
C VAL A 73 -14.16 1.04 13.71
N LEU A 74 -12.92 0.96 14.18
CA LEU A 74 -11.77 0.63 13.33
C LEU A 74 -11.93 -0.77 12.73
N SER A 75 -12.35 -1.75 13.52
CA SER A 75 -12.59 -3.12 13.06
C SER A 75 -13.72 -3.18 12.04
N PHE A 76 -14.79 -2.41 12.23
CA PHE A 76 -15.89 -2.31 11.29
C PHE A 76 -15.44 -1.68 9.96
N VAL A 77 -14.65 -0.60 10.00
CA VAL A 77 -14.09 0.02 8.80
C VAL A 77 -13.20 -0.95 8.03
N VAL A 78 -12.29 -1.65 8.72
CA VAL A 78 -11.43 -2.67 8.11
C VAL A 78 -12.25 -3.81 7.53
N PHE A 79 -13.31 -4.25 8.23
CA PHE A 79 -14.19 -5.29 7.74
C PHE A 79 -14.95 -4.87 6.47
N VAL A 80 -15.48 -3.65 6.42
CA VAL A 80 -16.18 -3.12 5.24
C VAL A 80 -15.23 -2.99 4.06
N ILE A 81 -14.03 -2.44 4.27
CA ILE A 81 -13.01 -2.33 3.23
C ILE A 81 -12.58 -3.74 2.77
N GLY A 82 -12.33 -4.64 3.71
CA GLY A 82 -11.95 -6.03 3.43
C GLY A 82 -13.00 -6.76 2.60
N GLN A 83 -14.29 -6.62 2.93
CA GLN A 83 -15.38 -7.18 2.13
C GLN A 83 -15.39 -6.61 0.72
N LYS A 84 -15.20 -5.30 0.55
CA LYS A 84 -15.14 -4.66 -0.77
C LYS A 84 -13.96 -5.14 -1.60
N VAL A 85 -12.78 -5.27 -0.98
CA VAL A 85 -11.58 -5.80 -1.63
C VAL A 85 -11.77 -7.27 -2.00
N VAL A 86 -12.26 -8.11 -1.08
CA VAL A 86 -12.50 -9.54 -1.35
C VAL A 86 -13.57 -9.72 -2.43
N SER A 87 -14.62 -8.89 -2.45
CA SER A 87 -15.63 -8.92 -3.51
C SER A 87 -15.10 -8.44 -4.87
N ALA A 88 -13.98 -7.71 -4.88
CA ALA A 88 -13.32 -7.27 -6.09
C ALA A 88 -12.28 -8.29 -6.60
N ILE A 89 -11.88 -9.27 -5.77
CA ILE A 89 -11.02 -10.38 -6.22
C ILE A 89 -11.90 -11.32 -7.04
N PRO A 90 -11.64 -11.48 -8.36
CA PRO A 90 -12.45 -12.33 -9.22
C PRO A 90 -12.31 -13.80 -8.82
N ASN A 91 -13.40 -14.56 -8.91
CA ASN A 91 -13.35 -16.03 -8.78
C ASN A 91 -12.58 -16.64 -9.97
N GLU A 92 -12.16 -17.93 -9.90
CA GLU A 92 -11.37 -18.58 -10.99
C GLU A 92 -12.00 -18.34 -12.39
N LYS A 93 -13.33 -18.54 -12.52
CA LYS A 93 -14.09 -18.21 -13.75
C LYS A 93 -14.03 -16.73 -14.13
N GLU A 94 -14.34 -15.83 -13.20
CA GLU A 94 -14.36 -14.38 -13.47
C GLU A 94 -12.96 -13.84 -13.80
N ASN A 95 -11.91 -14.46 -13.27
CA ASN A 95 -10.52 -14.15 -13.60
C ASN A 95 -10.22 -14.50 -15.06
N LEU A 96 -10.68 -15.66 -15.54
CA LEU A 96 -10.58 -16.02 -16.96
C LEU A 96 -11.39 -15.06 -17.84
N GLU A 97 -12.65 -14.77 -17.48
CA GLU A 97 -13.48 -13.81 -18.23
C GLU A 97 -12.84 -12.42 -18.28
N LEU A 98 -12.27 -11.94 -17.16
CA LEU A 98 -11.57 -10.66 -17.11
C LEU A 98 -10.28 -10.64 -17.91
N ARG A 99 -9.47 -11.71 -17.90
CA ARG A 99 -8.25 -11.79 -18.72
C ARG A 99 -8.58 -11.77 -20.21
N ILE A 100 -9.61 -12.50 -20.63
CA ILE A 100 -10.11 -12.48 -22.01
C ILE A 100 -10.59 -11.08 -22.41
N GLN A 101 -11.41 -10.45 -21.57
CA GLN A 101 -11.93 -9.11 -21.82
C GLN A 101 -10.80 -8.07 -21.86
N LEU A 102 -9.86 -8.16 -20.91
CA LEU A 102 -8.69 -7.28 -20.84
C LEU A 102 -7.85 -7.42 -22.10
N GLN A 103 -7.53 -8.64 -22.51
CA GLN A 103 -6.75 -8.90 -23.71
C GLN A 103 -7.39 -8.25 -24.93
N TYR A 104 -8.69 -8.49 -25.15
CA TYR A 104 -9.43 -7.92 -26.28
C TYR A 104 -9.35 -6.40 -26.32
N LYS A 105 -9.64 -5.75 -25.18
CA LYS A 105 -9.65 -4.28 -25.12
C LYS A 105 -8.27 -3.67 -25.16
N LEU A 106 -7.26 -4.36 -24.63
CA LEU A 106 -5.88 -3.93 -24.71
C LEU A 106 -5.48 -3.89 -26.19
N ASP A 107 -5.79 -4.96 -26.93
CA ASP A 107 -5.50 -5.13 -28.35
C ASP A 107 -6.23 -4.09 -29.21
N GLU A 108 -7.53 -3.91 -28.99
CA GLU A 108 -8.36 -2.92 -29.69
C GLU A 108 -7.85 -1.48 -29.48
N ASN A 109 -7.59 -1.08 -28.23
CA ASN A 109 -7.10 0.26 -27.91
C ASN A 109 -5.68 0.50 -28.43
N PHE A 110 -4.83 -0.52 -28.43
CA PHE A 110 -3.45 -0.42 -28.93
C PHE A 110 -3.41 -0.28 -30.45
N LEU A 111 -4.20 -1.09 -31.17
CA LEU A 111 -4.37 -0.95 -32.62
C LEU A 111 -4.94 0.42 -32.99
N ALA A 112 -5.97 0.88 -32.28
CA ALA A 112 -6.54 2.22 -32.48
C ALA A 112 -5.51 3.33 -32.24
N PHE A 113 -4.65 3.20 -31.21
CA PHE A 113 -3.58 4.16 -30.93
C PHE A 113 -2.52 4.19 -32.04
N LEU A 114 -2.17 3.03 -32.60
CA LEU A 114 -1.27 2.92 -33.75
C LEU A 114 -1.96 3.24 -35.09
N GLY A 115 -3.27 3.50 -35.09
CA GLY A 115 -4.05 3.73 -36.30
C GLY A 115 -4.08 2.51 -37.25
N LYS A 116 -3.93 1.31 -36.69
CA LYS A 116 -3.94 0.04 -37.43
C LYS A 116 -5.32 -0.59 -37.38
N GLU A 117 -5.72 -1.20 -38.49
CA GLU A 117 -6.87 -2.10 -38.51
C GLU A 117 -6.47 -3.47 -37.95
N ASP A 118 -5.27 -3.94 -38.29
CA ASP A 118 -4.67 -5.21 -37.88
C ASP A 118 -3.18 -5.09 -37.59
N TYR A 119 -2.61 -6.04 -36.84
CA TYR A 119 -1.16 -6.08 -36.56
C TYR A 119 -0.27 -6.14 -37.81
N SER A 120 -0.81 -6.58 -38.95
CA SER A 120 -0.15 -6.62 -40.25
C SER A 120 -0.39 -5.38 -41.12
N SER A 121 -1.27 -4.47 -40.72
CA SER A 121 -1.59 -3.24 -41.47
C SER A 121 -0.55 -2.14 -41.23
N GLU A 122 -0.40 -1.21 -42.18
CA GLU A 122 0.45 -0.02 -41.98
C GLU A 122 -0.20 0.94 -40.96
N GLY A 123 0.59 1.39 -39.99
CA GLY A 123 0.10 2.28 -38.95
C GLY A 123 0.26 3.76 -39.26
N ASN A 124 -0.10 4.58 -38.27
CA ASN A 124 0.04 6.02 -38.30
C ASN A 124 1.50 6.47 -38.02
N ILE A 125 1.70 7.77 -37.86
CA ILE A 125 3.02 8.37 -37.61
C ILE A 125 3.68 7.81 -36.34
N ILE A 126 2.89 7.42 -35.33
CA ILE A 126 3.39 6.90 -34.06
C ILE A 126 3.95 5.48 -34.25
N ASP A 127 3.28 4.65 -35.04
CA ASP A 127 3.75 3.31 -35.41
C ASP A 127 5.09 3.37 -36.15
N ASN A 128 5.23 4.30 -37.09
CA ASN A 128 6.48 4.48 -37.83
C ASN A 128 7.65 5.02 -36.97
N LEU A 129 7.36 5.69 -35.85
CA LEU A 129 8.39 6.35 -35.04
C LEU A 129 8.85 5.48 -33.85
N VAL A 130 7.91 4.80 -33.19
CA VAL A 130 8.14 4.05 -31.94
C VAL A 130 7.39 2.69 -31.94
N GLY A 131 6.75 2.29 -33.05
CA GLY A 131 5.89 1.10 -33.10
C GLY A 131 6.61 -0.18 -32.70
N ASP A 132 7.84 -0.40 -33.14
CA ASP A 132 8.61 -1.61 -32.82
C ASP A 132 8.88 -1.76 -31.31
N GLU A 133 9.23 -0.67 -30.62
CA GLU A 133 9.48 -0.66 -29.17
C GLU A 133 8.17 -0.87 -28.39
N LEU A 134 7.10 -0.19 -28.82
CA LEU A 134 5.78 -0.32 -28.24
C LEU A 134 5.25 -1.75 -28.42
N TYR A 135 5.49 -2.38 -29.56
CA TYR A 135 5.06 -3.73 -29.85
C TYR A 135 5.75 -4.77 -28.95
N GLN A 136 7.04 -4.63 -28.65
CA GLN A 136 7.74 -5.51 -27.72
C GLN A 136 7.20 -5.42 -26.28
N ILE A 137 6.95 -4.19 -25.81
CA ILE A 137 6.36 -3.96 -24.49
C ILE A 137 4.94 -4.54 -24.47
N PHE A 138 4.18 -4.29 -25.53
CA PHE A 138 2.80 -4.75 -25.67
C PHE A 138 2.72 -6.28 -25.66
N GLN A 139 3.55 -6.97 -26.46
CA GLN A 139 3.66 -8.42 -26.45
C GLN A 139 3.97 -8.98 -25.06
N SER A 140 4.86 -8.32 -24.31
CA SER A 140 5.16 -8.72 -22.94
C SER A 140 3.92 -8.67 -22.06
N VAL A 141 3.13 -7.60 -22.13
CA VAL A 141 1.86 -7.45 -21.39
C VAL A 141 0.81 -8.47 -21.86
N THR A 142 0.62 -8.63 -23.17
CA THR A 142 -0.36 -9.57 -23.73
C THR A 142 -0.02 -11.02 -23.37
N SER A 143 1.27 -11.37 -23.27
CA SER A 143 1.69 -12.71 -22.82
C SER A 143 1.27 -13.05 -21.39
N PHE A 144 1.16 -12.05 -20.50
CA PHE A 144 0.61 -12.24 -19.15
C PHE A 144 -0.91 -12.40 -19.14
N LEU A 145 -1.61 -11.89 -20.15
CA LEU A 145 -3.07 -11.98 -20.28
C LEU A 145 -3.50 -13.25 -21.03
N ALA A 146 -2.64 -13.76 -21.91
CA ALA A 146 -2.89 -14.96 -22.70
C ALA A 146 -3.22 -16.18 -21.81
N LEU A 147 -4.22 -16.95 -22.23
CA LEU A 147 -4.65 -18.15 -21.53
C LEU A 147 -3.74 -19.32 -21.88
N ASN A 148 -3.38 -20.11 -20.87
CA ASN A 148 -2.67 -21.37 -21.06
C ASN A 148 -3.64 -22.48 -21.51
N GLU A 149 -3.13 -23.58 -22.07
CA GLU A 149 -3.96 -24.68 -22.60
C GLU A 149 -4.96 -25.26 -21.59
N MET A 150 -4.56 -25.40 -20.32
CA MET A 150 -5.45 -25.85 -19.25
C MET A 150 -6.58 -24.84 -18.98
N GLU A 151 -6.27 -23.55 -19.02
CA GLU A 151 -7.23 -22.46 -18.79
C GLU A 151 -8.21 -22.32 -19.96
N VAL A 152 -7.73 -22.53 -21.19
CA VAL A 152 -8.57 -22.60 -22.39
C VAL A 152 -9.57 -23.75 -22.27
N THR A 153 -9.11 -24.93 -21.85
CA THR A 153 -9.98 -26.11 -21.65
C THR A 153 -11.01 -25.86 -20.54
N GLU A 154 -10.59 -25.23 -19.43
CA GLU A 154 -11.48 -24.86 -18.33
C GLU A 154 -12.53 -23.83 -18.78
N PHE A 155 -12.12 -22.84 -19.57
CA PHE A 155 -13.02 -21.85 -20.13
C PHE A 155 -14.02 -22.45 -21.13
N GLN A 156 -13.58 -23.40 -21.95
CA GLN A 156 -14.47 -24.16 -22.83
C GLN A 156 -15.53 -24.95 -22.06
N ASN A 157 -15.17 -25.57 -20.93
CA ASN A 157 -16.15 -26.20 -20.05
C ASN A 157 -17.19 -25.19 -19.50
N TYR A 158 -16.78 -23.93 -19.25
CA TYR A 158 -17.71 -22.87 -18.84
C TYR A 158 -18.62 -22.40 -19.98
N ILE A 159 -18.13 -22.39 -21.23
CA ILE A 159 -18.94 -22.13 -22.42
C ILE A 159 -19.98 -23.24 -22.60
N ASP A 160 -19.56 -24.50 -22.55
CA ASP A 160 -20.42 -25.67 -22.77
C ASP A 160 -21.51 -25.84 -21.70
N SER A 161 -21.25 -25.33 -20.49
CA SER A 161 -22.22 -25.29 -19.40
C SER A 161 -23.14 -24.06 -19.42
N SER A 162 -23.08 -23.24 -20.49
CA SER A 162 -23.84 -21.99 -20.65
C SER A 162 -23.66 -21.01 -19.48
N LEU A 163 -22.49 -21.05 -18.81
CA LEU A 163 -22.19 -20.17 -17.69
C LEU A 163 -21.57 -18.85 -18.14
N VAL A 164 -21.12 -18.75 -19.40
CA VAL A 164 -20.44 -17.56 -19.96
C VAL A 164 -21.45 -16.70 -20.73
N SER A 165 -21.37 -15.37 -20.56
CA SER A 165 -22.22 -14.44 -21.32
C SER A 165 -21.78 -14.35 -22.79
N GLU A 166 -22.75 -14.12 -23.70
CA GLU A 166 -22.47 -13.96 -25.14
C GLU A 166 -21.42 -12.88 -25.43
N ARG A 167 -21.36 -11.83 -24.61
CA ARG A 167 -20.38 -10.74 -24.74
C ARG A 167 -18.94 -11.22 -24.49
N ILE A 168 -18.72 -12.04 -23.46
CA ILE A 168 -17.39 -12.58 -23.20
C ILE A 168 -17.01 -13.60 -24.29
N LEU A 169 -17.98 -14.36 -24.78
CA LEU A 169 -17.78 -15.29 -25.90
C LEU A 169 -17.36 -14.53 -27.18
N PHE A 170 -17.97 -13.37 -27.44
CA PHE A 170 -17.53 -12.46 -28.51
C PHE A 170 -16.06 -12.04 -28.33
N PHE A 171 -15.67 -11.54 -27.15
CA PHE A 171 -14.28 -11.14 -26.88
C PHE A 171 -13.30 -12.31 -27.06
N TYR A 172 -13.66 -13.51 -26.60
CA TYR A 172 -12.84 -14.70 -26.76
C TYR A 172 -12.62 -15.05 -28.23
N VAL A 173 -13.67 -15.03 -29.05
CA VAL A 173 -13.58 -15.32 -30.48
C VAL A 173 -12.77 -14.25 -31.21
N GLU A 174 -12.93 -12.97 -30.85
CA GLU A 174 -12.21 -11.88 -31.50
C GLU A 174 -10.71 -11.90 -31.20
N ASN A 175 -10.33 -12.25 -29.96
CA ASN A 175 -8.93 -12.48 -29.59
C ASN A 175 -8.26 -13.58 -30.41
N LEU A 176 -9.03 -14.58 -30.90
CA LEU A 176 -8.50 -15.65 -31.75
C LEU A 176 -8.30 -15.21 -33.21
N LYS A 177 -8.99 -14.15 -33.67
CA LYS A 177 -8.90 -13.66 -35.05
C LYS A 177 -7.66 -12.81 -35.30
N HIS A 178 -7.20 -12.05 -34.30
CA HIS A 178 -6.06 -11.14 -34.40
C HIS A 178 -4.92 -11.52 -33.43
N PRO A 179 -4.32 -12.73 -33.57
CA PRO A 179 -3.31 -13.19 -32.63
C PRO A 179 -2.00 -12.42 -32.78
N ILE A 180 -1.60 -11.71 -31.73
CA ILE A 180 -0.25 -11.13 -31.58
C ILE A 180 0.78 -12.23 -31.31
N LEU A 181 0.36 -13.23 -30.55
CA LEU A 181 1.13 -14.41 -30.20
C LEU A 181 0.54 -15.60 -30.95
N PRO A 182 1.35 -16.51 -31.54
CA PRO A 182 0.84 -17.71 -32.16
C PRO A 182 -0.02 -18.50 -31.16
N ALA A 183 -1.19 -18.97 -31.61
CA ALA A 183 -2.09 -19.77 -30.79
C ALA A 183 -1.32 -20.95 -30.14
N PRO A 184 -1.56 -21.27 -28.85
CA PRO A 184 -0.96 -22.44 -28.24
C PRO A 184 -1.29 -23.65 -29.12
N LYS A 185 -0.26 -24.33 -29.62
CA LYS A 185 -0.44 -25.54 -30.41
C LYS A 185 -1.03 -26.59 -29.48
N LEU A 186 -2.20 -27.14 -29.82
CA LEU A 186 -2.72 -28.36 -29.22
C LEU A 186 -1.76 -29.52 -29.55
N GLU A 187 -0.63 -29.61 -28.85
CA GLU A 187 0.18 -30.82 -28.82
C GLU A 187 -0.47 -31.78 -27.83
N ASP A 188 -0.71 -33.01 -28.31
CA ASP A 188 -1.49 -34.04 -27.66
C ASP A 188 -1.22 -34.13 -26.15
N ALA A 189 -2.28 -33.98 -25.36
CA ALA A 189 -2.34 -34.17 -23.91
C ALA A 189 -2.15 -35.65 -23.51
N THR A 190 -1.12 -36.30 -24.02
CA THR A 190 -0.73 -37.67 -23.68
C THR A 190 0.78 -37.79 -23.50
N SER A 191 1.34 -37.07 -22.52
CA SER A 191 2.42 -37.57 -21.65
C SER A 191 2.88 -36.48 -20.69
N THR A 192 2.31 -36.45 -19.48
CA THR A 192 3.06 -36.46 -18.20
C THR A 192 2.04 -36.69 -17.08
N LYS A 193 1.56 -37.93 -16.95
CA LYS A 193 1.11 -38.42 -15.65
C LYS A 193 2.38 -38.74 -14.85
N ASN A 194 2.59 -38.03 -13.74
CA ASN A 194 2.96 -38.58 -12.42
C ASN A 194 3.73 -37.55 -11.58
N THR A 195 2.99 -36.71 -10.85
CA THR A 195 3.24 -36.41 -9.43
C THR A 195 1.95 -35.83 -8.86
N SER A 196 0.93 -36.68 -8.71
CA SER A 196 -0.23 -36.42 -7.86
C SER A 196 -0.10 -37.33 -6.64
N SER A 197 0.69 -36.86 -5.67
CA SER A 197 0.56 -37.26 -4.28
C SER A 197 0.43 -35.96 -3.48
N ASP A 198 -0.64 -35.88 -2.70
CA ASP A 198 -1.04 -34.80 -1.79
C ASP A 198 -1.38 -33.44 -2.40
N ASN A 199 -2.69 -33.20 -2.62
CA ASN A 199 -3.32 -31.87 -2.41
C ASN A 199 -4.86 -31.86 -2.48
N SER A 200 -5.54 -33.01 -2.40
CA SER A 200 -7.02 -33.06 -2.36
C SER A 200 -7.61 -32.59 -1.02
N ASN A 201 -6.80 -32.16 -0.05
CA ASN A 201 -7.24 -31.50 1.19
C ASN A 201 -7.19 -29.96 1.15
N PHE A 202 -6.83 -29.33 0.02
CA PHE A 202 -6.51 -27.89 -0.01
C PHE A 202 -7.61 -26.96 -0.60
N LYS A 203 -8.57 -27.43 -1.40
CA LYS A 203 -9.48 -26.52 -2.13
C LYS A 203 -10.76 -26.07 -1.40
N ALA A 204 -11.20 -26.72 -0.33
CA ALA A 204 -12.32 -26.24 0.51
C ALA A 204 -11.86 -25.40 1.72
N ASN A 205 -10.55 -25.32 1.97
CA ASN A 205 -9.95 -24.68 3.14
C ASN A 205 -9.29 -23.32 2.85
N SER A 206 -9.25 -22.83 1.61
CA SER A 206 -8.41 -21.67 1.25
C SER A 206 -8.83 -20.35 1.91
N LYS A 207 -10.11 -19.95 1.83
CA LYS A 207 -10.58 -18.68 2.43
C LYS A 207 -10.56 -18.70 3.97
N ILE A 208 -10.97 -19.83 4.58
CA ILE A 208 -10.92 -20.01 6.04
C ILE A 208 -9.47 -20.07 6.52
N ALA A 209 -8.57 -20.80 5.85
CA ALA A 209 -7.17 -20.89 6.24
C ALA A 209 -6.46 -19.54 6.05
N LEU A 210 -6.74 -18.80 4.97
CA LEU A 210 -6.22 -17.43 4.80
C LEU A 210 -6.73 -16.50 5.91
N PHE A 211 -8.01 -16.60 6.27
CA PHE A 211 -8.58 -15.85 7.39
C PHE A 211 -7.93 -16.23 8.73
N LEU A 212 -7.80 -17.52 9.04
CA LEU A 212 -7.18 -17.99 10.29
C LEU A 212 -5.70 -17.61 10.37
N ASN A 213 -4.96 -17.67 9.27
CA ASN A 213 -3.58 -17.20 9.20
C ASN A 213 -3.49 -15.68 9.39
N ALA A 214 -4.38 -14.91 8.76
CA ALA A 214 -4.44 -13.47 8.96
C ALA A 214 -4.78 -13.12 10.42
N VAL A 215 -5.79 -13.74 10.99
CA VAL A 215 -6.16 -13.56 12.41
C VAL A 215 -4.99 -13.95 13.30
N SER A 216 -4.38 -15.13 13.10
CA SER A 216 -3.25 -15.59 13.91
C SER A 216 -2.06 -14.64 13.87
N THR A 217 -1.78 -14.04 12.71
CA THR A 217 -0.67 -13.10 12.54
C THR A 217 -0.98 -11.74 13.15
N TRP A 218 -2.22 -11.25 13.01
CA TRP A 218 -2.61 -9.89 13.36
C TRP A 218 -3.31 -9.77 14.71
N ILE A 219 -3.55 -10.87 15.43
CA ILE A 219 -4.22 -10.86 16.74
C ILE A 219 -3.52 -9.96 17.75
N ILE A 220 -2.22 -9.76 17.63
CA ILE A 220 -1.42 -8.91 18.51
C ILE A 220 -1.78 -7.43 18.35
N LEU A 221 -2.21 -6.99 17.17
CA LEU A 221 -2.55 -5.59 16.89
C LEU A 221 -3.60 -5.02 17.85
N PRO A 222 -4.80 -5.62 18.02
CA PRO A 222 -5.80 -5.10 18.96
C PRO A 222 -5.34 -5.15 20.40
N PHE A 223 -4.51 -6.13 20.81
CA PHE A 223 -3.92 -6.13 22.15
C PHE A 223 -3.02 -4.92 22.35
N ILE A 224 -2.04 -4.71 21.46
CA ILE A 224 -1.12 -3.57 21.55
C ILE A 224 -1.89 -2.25 21.50
N PHE A 225 -2.89 -2.13 20.64
CA PHE A 225 -3.78 -0.97 20.58
C PHE A 225 -4.41 -0.66 21.95
N ILE A 226 -5.01 -1.67 22.61
CA ILE A 226 -5.65 -1.50 23.91
C ILE A 226 -4.59 -1.14 24.97
N PHE A 227 -3.49 -1.88 25.06
CA PHE A 227 -2.46 -1.68 26.09
C PHE A 227 -1.85 -0.28 26.01
N ILE A 228 -1.51 0.21 24.81
CA ILE A 228 -0.96 1.56 24.61
C ILE A 228 -1.97 2.64 24.97
N LEU A 229 -3.25 2.43 24.70
CA LEU A 229 -4.29 3.42 25.03
C LEU A 229 -4.70 3.40 26.50
N VAL A 230 -4.67 2.24 27.14
CA VAL A 230 -4.94 2.10 28.58
C VAL A 230 -3.82 2.73 29.39
N ASP A 231 -2.57 2.62 28.93
CA ASP A 231 -1.40 3.27 29.56
C ASP A 231 -1.68 4.75 29.87
N GLU A 232 -1.37 5.16 31.10
CA GLU A 232 -1.51 6.54 31.57
C GLU A 232 -0.16 7.28 31.59
N GLY A 233 0.83 6.75 30.90
CA GLY A 233 2.21 7.23 30.90
C GLY A 233 3.14 6.44 31.81
N GLU A 234 2.77 5.23 32.22
CA GLU A 234 3.66 4.35 32.99
C GLU A 234 4.84 3.92 32.13
N ILE A 235 4.60 3.57 30.86
CA ILE A 235 5.65 3.24 29.90
C ILE A 235 6.63 4.40 29.78
N LYS A 236 6.12 5.63 29.61
CA LYS A 236 6.97 6.83 29.50
C LYS A 236 7.76 7.07 30.79
N SER A 237 7.13 6.91 31.94
CA SER A 237 7.77 7.11 33.25
C SER A 237 8.87 6.08 33.51
N PHE A 238 8.68 4.83 33.08
CA PHE A 238 9.69 3.78 33.15
C PHE A 238 10.95 4.15 32.35
N PHE A 239 10.80 4.57 31.09
CA PHE A 239 11.94 4.98 30.27
C PHE A 239 12.65 6.20 30.83
N LEU A 240 11.91 7.17 31.37
CA LEU A 240 12.48 8.36 32.01
C LEU A 240 13.21 8.03 33.32
N GLY A 241 12.77 7.01 34.06
CA GLY A 241 13.41 6.55 35.30
C GLY A 241 14.79 5.91 35.10
N ILE A 242 15.08 5.42 33.89
CA ILE A 242 16.42 4.88 33.53
C ILE A 242 17.43 6.01 33.32
N ILE A 243 16.96 7.23 33.04
CA ILE A 243 17.82 8.34 32.62
C ILE A 243 18.39 9.04 33.86
N PRO A 244 19.72 9.26 33.93
CA PRO A 244 20.32 9.99 35.03
C PRO A 244 19.70 11.38 35.19
N ASN A 245 19.50 11.82 36.44
CA ASN A 245 18.81 13.08 36.75
C ASN A 245 19.34 14.30 35.97
N ARG A 246 20.66 14.33 35.69
CA ARG A 246 21.32 15.38 34.88
C ARG A 246 20.71 15.56 33.47
N TYR A 247 20.21 14.49 32.85
CA TYR A 247 19.67 14.51 31.49
C TYR A 247 18.14 14.41 31.45
N PHE A 248 17.48 14.39 32.62
CA PHE A 248 16.05 14.14 32.73
C PHE A 248 15.21 15.16 31.95
N GLU A 249 15.49 16.46 32.10
CA GLU A 249 14.76 17.52 31.40
C GLU A 249 14.94 17.44 29.88
N MET A 250 16.15 17.15 29.42
CA MET A 250 16.47 16.94 28.00
C MET A 250 15.70 15.74 27.44
N ALA A 251 15.70 14.62 28.16
CA ALA A 251 15.01 13.42 27.74
C ALA A 251 13.49 13.61 27.75
N PHE A 252 12.92 14.17 28.81
CA PHE A 252 11.50 14.47 28.91
C PHE A 252 11.02 15.36 27.75
N ALA A 253 11.76 16.43 27.47
CA ALA A 253 11.48 17.31 26.33
C ALA A 253 11.57 16.57 24.99
N THR A 254 12.56 15.69 24.84
CA THR A 254 12.74 14.90 23.61
C THR A 254 11.57 13.93 23.41
N PHE A 255 11.19 13.16 24.43
CA PHE A 255 10.03 12.28 24.40
C PHE A 255 8.74 13.04 24.07
N ALA A 256 8.49 14.19 24.71
CA ALA A 256 7.31 14.99 24.45
C ALA A 256 7.27 15.56 23.02
N ASN A 257 8.41 15.99 22.48
CA ASN A 257 8.47 16.51 21.12
C ASN A 257 8.32 15.40 20.08
N VAL A 258 8.92 14.23 20.31
CA VAL A 258 8.78 13.06 19.44
C VAL A 258 7.33 12.59 19.40
N ASP A 259 6.70 12.44 20.56
CA ASP A 259 5.30 12.05 20.71
C ASP A 259 4.36 12.98 19.91
N LYS A 260 4.55 14.30 20.08
CA LYS A 260 3.79 15.31 19.35
C LYS A 260 4.05 15.26 17.85
N ALA A 261 5.30 15.05 17.42
CA ALA A 261 5.67 15.01 16.01
C ALA A 261 5.08 13.78 15.29
N ILE A 262 5.19 12.59 15.89
CA ILE A 262 4.59 11.36 15.38
C ILE A 262 3.07 11.52 15.30
N GLY A 263 2.43 11.96 16.39
CA GLY A 263 0.98 12.13 16.43
C GLY A 263 0.46 13.11 15.37
N ASN A 264 1.12 14.24 15.18
CA ASN A 264 0.75 15.21 14.14
C ASN A 264 0.97 14.66 12.74
N TYR A 265 2.10 13.99 12.49
CA TYR A 265 2.39 13.41 11.18
C TYR A 265 1.38 12.32 10.79
N LEU A 266 1.09 11.38 11.69
CA LEU A 266 0.17 10.27 11.39
C LEU A 266 -1.26 10.76 11.15
N ARG A 267 -1.75 11.67 12.00
CA ARG A 267 -3.09 12.27 11.83
C ARG A 267 -3.17 13.08 10.54
N GLY A 268 -2.11 13.83 10.24
CA GLY A 268 -2.02 14.58 9.00
C GLY A 268 -2.05 13.65 7.79
N THR A 269 -1.21 12.62 7.79
CA THR A 269 -1.12 11.64 6.69
C THR A 269 -2.46 10.93 6.45
N LEU A 270 -3.18 10.54 7.51
CA LEU A 270 -4.51 9.93 7.36
C LEU A 270 -5.54 10.88 6.77
N LEU A 271 -5.58 12.12 7.24
CA LEU A 271 -6.55 13.10 6.75
C LEU A 271 -6.24 13.47 5.30
N GLN A 272 -4.96 13.65 4.95
CA GLN A 272 -4.51 13.86 3.58
C GLN A 272 -4.87 12.66 2.68
N SER A 273 -4.58 11.44 3.11
CA SER A 273 -4.92 10.19 2.39
C SER A 273 -6.42 10.07 2.14
N SER A 274 -7.23 10.42 3.13
CA SER A 274 -8.69 10.43 3.01
C SER A 274 -9.18 11.48 2.02
N LEU A 275 -8.58 12.67 2.02
CA LEU A 275 -8.91 13.75 1.07
C LEU A 275 -8.55 13.35 -0.37
N VAL A 276 -7.35 12.84 -0.61
CA VAL A 276 -6.92 12.37 -1.94
C VAL A 276 -7.83 11.26 -2.45
N GLY A 277 -8.11 10.25 -1.63
CA GLY A 277 -9.02 9.16 -1.99
C GLY A 277 -10.43 9.65 -2.31
N LEU A 278 -10.95 10.61 -1.52
CA LEU A 278 -12.25 11.24 -1.77
C LEU A 278 -12.26 12.06 -3.06
N THR A 279 -11.20 12.81 -3.35
CA THR A 279 -11.07 13.58 -4.60
C THR A 279 -11.07 12.67 -5.82
N ILE A 280 -10.31 11.56 -5.77
CA ILE A 280 -10.28 10.60 -6.87
C ILE A 280 -11.64 9.91 -7.03
N PHE A 281 -12.27 9.49 -5.92
CA PHE A 281 -13.60 8.91 -5.94
C PHE A 281 -14.63 9.84 -6.62
N LEU A 282 -14.73 11.08 -6.14
CA LEU A 282 -15.68 12.06 -6.68
C LEU A 282 -15.34 12.43 -8.13
N GLY A 283 -14.06 12.60 -8.45
CA GLY A 283 -13.61 12.90 -9.81
C GLY A 283 -13.99 11.81 -10.81
N LEU A 284 -13.79 10.54 -10.46
CA LEU A 284 -14.17 9.41 -11.31
C LEU A 284 -15.69 9.29 -11.47
N LEU A 285 -16.47 9.60 -10.43
CA LEU A 285 -17.92 9.69 -10.54
C LEU A 285 -18.36 10.75 -11.55
N PHE A 286 -17.70 11.92 -11.58
CA PHE A 286 -18.02 12.97 -12.55
C PHE A 286 -17.71 12.58 -14.00
N ILE A 287 -16.69 11.73 -14.22
CA ILE A 287 -16.38 11.15 -15.54
C ILE A 287 -17.42 10.09 -15.96
N GLY A 288 -18.24 9.59 -15.04
CA GLY A 288 -19.25 8.57 -15.31
C GLY A 288 -18.84 7.15 -14.93
N PHE A 289 -17.77 6.98 -14.14
CA PHE A 289 -17.37 5.65 -13.67
C PHE A 289 -18.40 5.10 -12.69
N LYS A 290 -18.61 3.78 -12.73
CA LYS A 290 -19.49 3.09 -11.76
C LYS A 290 -19.03 3.34 -10.33
N ILE A 291 -20.01 3.54 -9.43
CA ILE A 291 -19.75 3.83 -8.01
C ILE A 291 -18.83 2.81 -7.35
N GLN A 292 -18.99 1.52 -7.66
CA GLN A 292 -18.12 0.48 -7.07
C GLN A 292 -16.65 0.66 -7.48
N ALA A 293 -16.40 0.95 -8.75
CA ALA A 293 -15.05 1.10 -9.28
C ALA A 293 -14.39 2.39 -8.82
N ALA A 294 -15.10 3.52 -8.91
CA ALA A 294 -14.62 4.80 -8.41
C ALA A 294 -14.24 4.72 -6.93
N LEU A 295 -15.07 4.05 -6.11
CA LEU A 295 -14.82 3.88 -4.68
C LEU A 295 -13.57 3.02 -4.43
N LEU A 296 -13.43 1.91 -5.16
CA LEU A 296 -12.27 1.03 -5.03
C LEU A 296 -10.97 1.75 -5.40
N ILE A 297 -10.95 2.43 -6.55
CA ILE A 297 -9.78 3.19 -7.01
C ILE A 297 -9.45 4.32 -6.02
N GLY A 298 -10.47 5.05 -5.54
CA GLY A 298 -10.29 6.09 -4.53
C GLY A 298 -9.72 5.57 -3.21
N ILE A 299 -10.20 4.41 -2.72
CA ILE A 299 -9.67 3.77 -1.50
C ILE A 299 -8.22 3.33 -1.72
N ILE A 300 -7.92 2.66 -2.85
CA ILE A 300 -6.57 2.17 -3.14
C ILE A 300 -5.60 3.35 -3.25
N ALA A 301 -5.96 4.39 -4.00
CA ALA A 301 -5.15 5.59 -4.17
C ALA A 301 -4.96 6.33 -2.83
N GLY A 302 -6.02 6.47 -2.04
CA GLY A 302 -5.98 7.09 -0.72
C GLY A 302 -5.05 6.35 0.24
N ILE A 303 -5.20 5.02 0.38
CA ILE A 303 -4.31 4.20 1.23
C ILE A 303 -2.86 4.29 0.74
N SER A 304 -2.65 4.23 -0.58
CA SER A 304 -1.33 4.33 -1.18
C SER A 304 -0.68 5.69 -0.96
N ASN A 305 -1.49 6.76 -0.80
CA ASN A 305 -1.01 8.11 -0.53
C ASN A 305 -0.41 8.28 0.88
N ALA A 306 -0.58 7.30 1.77
CA ALA A 306 0.16 7.27 3.03
C ALA A 306 1.67 7.18 2.81
N ILE A 307 2.10 6.61 1.67
CA ILE A 307 3.49 6.56 1.24
C ILE A 307 3.68 7.64 0.14
N PRO A 308 4.59 8.60 0.33
CA PRO A 308 4.83 9.65 -0.65
C PRO A 308 5.15 9.08 -2.03
N PHE A 309 4.66 9.76 -3.06
CA PHE A 309 4.84 9.41 -4.47
C PHE A 309 4.16 8.09 -4.93
N LEU A 310 3.85 7.15 -4.03
CA LEU A 310 3.14 5.91 -4.39
C LEU A 310 1.65 6.12 -4.65
N GLY A 311 0.98 6.97 -3.85
CA GLY A 311 -0.45 7.27 -4.01
C GLY A 311 -0.88 7.59 -5.44
N PRO A 312 -0.28 8.61 -6.07
CA PRO A 312 -0.60 8.99 -7.44
C PRO A 312 -0.27 7.92 -8.47
N ILE A 313 0.85 7.21 -8.32
CA ILE A 313 1.27 6.16 -9.25
C ILE A 313 0.28 4.99 -9.21
N ILE A 314 -0.07 4.51 -8.01
CA ILE A 314 -0.99 3.39 -7.85
C ILE A 314 -2.41 3.81 -8.24
N GLY A 315 -2.83 5.03 -7.89
CA GLY A 315 -4.13 5.58 -8.29
C GLY A 315 -4.27 5.72 -9.80
N LEU A 316 -3.23 6.23 -10.47
CA LEU A 316 -3.17 6.33 -11.93
C LEU A 316 -3.17 4.95 -12.58
N GLY A 317 -2.31 4.03 -12.13
CA GLY A 317 -2.21 2.69 -12.68
C GLY A 317 -3.53 1.92 -12.55
N THR A 318 -4.12 1.89 -11.36
CA THR A 318 -5.42 1.21 -11.13
C THR A 318 -6.56 1.89 -11.88
N GLY A 319 -6.55 3.22 -11.99
CA GLY A 319 -7.54 3.96 -12.75
C GLY A 319 -7.46 3.68 -14.25
N ILE A 320 -6.26 3.70 -14.84
CA ILE A 320 -6.05 3.43 -16.27
C ILE A 320 -6.43 1.99 -16.60
N LEU A 321 -5.99 1.02 -15.78
CA LEU A 321 -6.36 -0.37 -15.98
C LEU A 321 -7.88 -0.54 -16.02
N TYR A 322 -8.62 0.08 -15.09
CA TYR A 322 -10.07 0.03 -15.13
C TYR A 322 -10.67 0.80 -16.32
N ALA A 323 -10.11 1.95 -16.67
CA ALA A 323 -10.55 2.76 -17.81
C ALA A 323 -10.42 2.03 -19.15
N MET A 324 -9.42 1.17 -19.30
CA MET A 324 -9.26 0.32 -20.47
C MET A 324 -10.32 -0.80 -20.53
N ILE A 325 -10.88 -1.21 -19.38
CA ILE A 325 -11.89 -2.27 -19.30
C ILE A 325 -13.31 -1.72 -19.39
N VAL A 326 -13.56 -0.49 -18.97
CA VAL A 326 -14.91 0.07 -18.95
C VAL A 326 -15.38 0.39 -20.37
N GLU A 327 -16.67 0.16 -20.63
CA GLU A 327 -17.31 0.41 -21.93
C GLU A 327 -18.47 1.36 -21.69
N GLY A 328 -18.53 2.46 -22.44
CA GLY A 328 -19.55 3.49 -22.26
C GLY A 328 -19.40 4.19 -20.91
N ILE A 329 -18.62 5.26 -20.88
CA ILE A 329 -18.72 6.25 -19.82
C ILE A 329 -19.72 7.29 -20.29
N ASP A 330 -20.61 7.67 -19.39
CA ASP A 330 -21.55 8.77 -19.60
C ASP A 330 -21.09 9.92 -18.69
N PRO A 331 -20.23 10.85 -19.18
CA PRO A 331 -19.78 11.96 -18.36
C PRO A 331 -20.96 12.82 -17.93
N ILE A 332 -20.97 13.21 -16.65
CA ILE A 332 -22.05 14.04 -16.09
C ILE A 332 -21.98 15.46 -16.69
N LEU A 333 -20.78 15.91 -17.08
CA LEU A 333 -20.54 17.25 -17.62
C LEU A 333 -20.18 17.17 -19.12
N PRO A 334 -20.82 17.98 -19.98
CA PRO A 334 -20.68 17.90 -21.44
C PRO A 334 -19.32 18.38 -21.99
N PHE A 335 -18.42 18.88 -21.15
CA PHE A 335 -17.06 19.28 -21.54
C PHE A 335 -15.99 18.24 -21.19
N LEU A 336 -16.36 17.15 -20.53
CA LEU A 336 -15.44 16.07 -20.19
C LEU A 336 -15.15 15.22 -21.44
N PRO A 337 -13.94 14.66 -21.56
CA PRO A 337 -13.61 13.80 -22.69
C PRO A 337 -14.37 12.48 -22.62
N ASP A 338 -14.83 12.01 -23.79
CA ASP A 338 -15.46 10.70 -23.96
C ASP A 338 -14.47 9.53 -23.79
N ASN A 339 -13.16 9.83 -23.74
CA ASN A 339 -12.10 8.86 -23.51
C ASN A 339 -11.86 8.65 -22.00
N ALA A 340 -12.07 7.42 -21.53
CA ALA A 340 -11.98 7.05 -20.12
C ALA A 340 -10.58 7.21 -19.56
N VAL A 341 -9.56 6.88 -20.36
CA VAL A 341 -8.15 7.02 -19.96
C VAL A 341 -7.81 8.49 -19.76
N LEU A 342 -8.26 9.36 -20.67
CA LEU A 342 -8.04 10.80 -20.55
C LEU A 342 -8.77 11.38 -19.34
N GLY A 343 -10.00 10.91 -19.05
CA GLY A 343 -10.71 11.26 -17.83
C GLY A 343 -9.91 10.93 -16.57
N VAL A 344 -9.41 9.68 -16.44
CA VAL A 344 -8.60 9.27 -15.30
C VAL A 344 -7.36 10.15 -15.15
N LEU A 345 -6.64 10.43 -16.25
CA LEU A 345 -5.46 11.30 -16.24
C LEU A 345 -5.80 12.69 -15.70
N ILE A 346 -6.93 13.28 -16.12
CA ILE A 346 -7.38 14.59 -15.63
C ILE A 346 -7.66 14.54 -14.12
N VAL A 347 -8.41 13.53 -13.65
CA VAL A 347 -8.79 13.43 -12.24
C VAL A 347 -7.60 13.17 -11.34
N VAL A 348 -6.69 12.27 -11.72
CA VAL A 348 -5.50 12.00 -10.91
C VAL A 348 -4.56 13.21 -10.94
N SER A 349 -4.43 13.91 -12.07
CA SER A 349 -3.64 15.16 -12.14
C SER A 349 -4.25 16.26 -11.27
N LEU A 350 -5.58 16.40 -11.26
CA LEU A 350 -6.28 17.34 -10.38
C LEU A 350 -6.09 16.98 -8.92
N ALA A 351 -6.23 15.70 -8.57
CA ALA A 351 -5.98 15.21 -7.21
C ALA A 351 -4.54 15.49 -6.78
N GLN A 352 -3.56 15.28 -7.65
CA GLN A 352 -2.15 15.57 -7.39
C GLN A 352 -1.89 17.06 -7.20
N PHE A 353 -2.55 17.91 -8.01
CA PHE A 353 -2.46 19.36 -7.85
C PHE A 353 -3.05 19.79 -6.48
N LEU A 354 -4.24 19.30 -6.14
CA LEU A 354 -4.87 19.59 -4.85
C LEU A 354 -4.06 19.06 -3.68
N ASP A 355 -3.43 17.89 -3.82
CA ASP A 355 -2.59 17.33 -2.76
C ASP A 355 -1.39 18.23 -2.46
N ASN A 356 -0.65 18.64 -3.49
CA ASN A 356 0.54 19.49 -3.32
C ASN A 356 0.20 20.93 -2.93
N ALA A 357 -0.84 21.51 -3.52
CA ALA A 357 -1.18 22.93 -3.33
C ALA A 357 -2.04 23.19 -2.09
N VAL A 358 -2.91 22.24 -1.70
CA VAL A 358 -3.94 22.46 -0.68
C VAL A 358 -3.79 21.47 0.48
N PHE A 359 -3.83 20.16 0.21
CA PHE A 359 -3.91 19.17 1.29
C PHE A 359 -2.62 19.10 2.10
N GLN A 360 -1.46 18.99 1.45
CA GLN A 360 -0.18 18.91 2.14
C GLN A 360 0.10 20.15 3.03
N PRO A 361 -0.07 21.40 2.56
CA PRO A 361 0.11 22.58 3.41
C PRO A 361 -0.92 22.68 4.56
N LEU A 362 -2.19 22.35 4.29
CA LEU A 362 -3.27 22.43 5.28
C LEU A 362 -3.12 21.40 6.38
N VAL A 363 -2.65 20.19 6.03
CA VAL A 363 -2.73 19.01 6.88
C VAL A 363 -1.39 18.66 7.51
N LEU A 364 -0.30 18.72 6.73
CA LEU A 364 1.06 18.43 7.20
C LEU A 364 1.84 19.70 7.57
N GLY A 365 1.57 20.83 6.90
CA GLY A 365 2.04 22.19 7.23
C GLY A 365 3.39 22.29 7.96
N LYS A 366 3.36 22.49 9.28
CA LYS A 366 4.58 22.63 10.12
C LYS A 366 5.07 21.33 10.75
N ALA A 367 4.30 20.25 10.68
CA ALA A 367 4.57 19.01 11.40
C ALA A 367 5.85 18.33 10.90
N VAL A 368 6.13 18.40 9.60
CA VAL A 368 7.22 17.66 8.95
C VAL A 368 7.86 18.51 7.84
N ASN A 369 8.60 19.55 8.22
CA ASN A 369 9.45 20.31 7.28
C ASN A 369 10.66 19.47 6.83
N LEU A 370 10.45 18.41 6.05
CA LEU A 370 11.52 17.61 5.47
C LEU A 370 11.81 18.06 4.05
N HIS A 371 13.10 18.12 3.70
CA HIS A 371 13.50 18.37 2.32
C HIS A 371 13.06 17.17 1.45
N PRO A 372 12.47 17.38 0.25
CA PRO A 372 11.99 16.29 -0.60
C PRO A 372 13.04 15.20 -0.86
N LEU A 373 14.30 15.59 -1.07
CA LEU A 373 15.43 14.67 -1.22
C LEU A 373 15.58 13.68 -0.04
N VAL A 374 15.40 14.16 1.21
CA VAL A 374 15.50 13.30 2.40
C VAL A 374 14.35 12.29 2.43
N VAL A 375 13.16 12.69 1.98
CA VAL A 375 12.00 11.80 1.88
C VAL A 375 12.26 10.71 0.84
N VAL A 376 12.72 11.07 -0.36
CA VAL A 376 13.03 10.10 -1.43
C VAL A 376 14.10 9.11 -0.96
N ILE A 377 15.24 9.60 -0.46
CA ILE A 377 16.32 8.74 0.06
C ILE A 377 15.82 7.85 1.19
N GLY A 378 14.99 8.40 2.09
CA GLY A 378 14.40 7.66 3.20
C GLY A 378 13.49 6.52 2.76
N VAL A 379 12.57 6.80 1.83
CA VAL A 379 11.62 5.80 1.31
C VAL A 379 12.36 4.73 0.52
N THR A 380 13.29 5.11 -0.36
CA THR A 380 14.10 4.15 -1.12
C THR A 380 14.99 3.32 -0.19
N GLY A 381 15.68 3.94 0.77
CA GLY A 381 16.49 3.22 1.75
C GLY A 381 15.66 2.27 2.62
N GLY A 382 14.49 2.74 3.08
CA GLY A 382 13.53 1.92 3.82
C GLY A 382 13.06 0.72 3.01
N SER A 383 12.76 0.91 1.73
CA SER A 383 12.34 -0.17 0.81
C SER A 383 13.36 -1.30 0.73
N ILE A 384 14.66 -0.98 0.75
CA ILE A 384 15.74 -1.96 0.64
C ILE A 384 15.90 -2.71 1.97
N ILE A 385 15.76 -2.03 3.11
CA ILE A 385 15.99 -2.61 4.44
C ILE A 385 14.83 -3.52 4.89
N ALA A 386 13.60 -3.07 4.69
CA ALA A 386 12.41 -3.73 5.25
C ALA A 386 11.24 -3.83 4.25
N GLY A 387 11.53 -3.71 2.95
CA GLY A 387 10.51 -3.83 1.90
C GLY A 387 9.41 -2.77 2.02
N PHE A 388 8.18 -3.20 1.78
CA PHE A 388 6.97 -2.36 1.92
C PHE A 388 6.89 -1.65 3.28
N TRP A 389 7.25 -2.34 4.36
CA TRP A 389 7.19 -1.78 5.72
C TRP A 389 8.20 -0.68 5.92
N GLY A 390 9.42 -0.84 5.40
CA GLY A 390 10.42 0.20 5.46
C GLY A 390 10.02 1.45 4.68
N MET A 391 9.31 1.31 3.56
CA MET A 391 8.74 2.46 2.83
C MET A 391 7.71 3.21 3.67
N LEU A 392 6.76 2.49 4.28
CA LEU A 392 5.69 3.08 5.10
C LEU A 392 6.24 3.78 6.34
N LEU A 393 7.31 3.23 6.93
CA LEU A 393 7.91 3.74 8.17
C LEU A 393 9.07 4.71 7.97
N ALA A 394 9.46 4.99 6.73
CA ALA A 394 10.58 5.86 6.42
C ALA A 394 10.40 7.26 7.01
N ILE A 395 9.26 7.91 6.75
CA ILE A 395 9.02 9.28 7.23
C ILE A 395 8.89 9.36 8.75
N PRO A 396 8.05 8.55 9.44
CA PRO A 396 8.01 8.55 10.90
C PRO A 396 9.40 8.43 11.52
N THR A 397 10.21 7.51 11.00
CA THR A 397 11.59 7.30 11.44
C THR A 397 12.45 8.56 11.24
N ILE A 398 12.42 9.15 10.05
CA ILE A 398 13.15 10.40 9.76
C ILE A 398 12.72 11.53 10.68
N VAL A 399 11.41 11.68 10.91
CA VAL A 399 10.85 12.70 11.80
C VAL A 399 11.36 12.51 13.22
N ILE A 400 11.37 11.27 13.73
CA ILE A 400 11.90 10.94 15.05
C ILE A 400 13.37 11.36 15.13
N PHE A 401 14.21 10.95 14.18
CA PHE A 401 15.62 11.31 14.16
C PHE A 401 15.83 12.82 14.14
N LYS A 402 15.12 13.53 13.25
CA LYS A 402 15.20 14.99 13.16
C LYS A 402 14.82 15.66 14.49
N VAL A 403 13.74 15.22 15.13
CA VAL A 403 13.25 15.81 16.39
C VAL A 403 14.20 15.50 17.55
N VAL A 404 14.73 14.28 17.61
CA VAL A 404 15.73 13.89 18.61
C VAL A 404 16.98 14.74 18.46
N ILE A 405 17.59 14.79 17.27
CA ILE A 405 18.81 15.55 17.01
C ILE A 405 18.61 17.03 17.32
N SER A 406 17.53 17.63 16.82
CA SER A 406 17.25 19.06 17.04
C SER A 406 16.97 19.39 18.51
N THR A 407 16.25 18.52 19.24
CA THR A 407 15.96 18.74 20.66
C THR A 407 17.21 18.56 21.51
N VAL A 408 17.98 17.50 21.27
CA VAL A 408 19.23 17.22 21.99
C VAL A 408 20.24 18.33 21.73
N TYR A 409 20.45 18.75 20.47
CA TYR A 409 21.38 19.84 20.15
C TYR A 409 20.99 21.15 20.83
N ARG A 410 19.71 21.53 20.76
CA ARG A 410 19.20 22.75 21.40
C ARG A 410 19.38 22.72 22.92
N GLN A 411 19.03 21.60 23.56
CA GLN A 411 19.17 21.43 25.01
C GLN A 411 20.67 21.40 25.39
N ALA A 412 21.50 20.64 24.69
CA ALA A 412 22.93 20.54 24.99
C ALA A 412 23.65 21.89 24.90
N LYS A 413 23.26 22.74 23.93
CA LYS A 413 23.75 24.12 23.84
C LYS A 413 23.23 25.00 24.98
N ALA A 414 21.95 24.87 25.35
CA ALA A 414 21.36 25.62 26.46
C ALA A 414 22.01 25.31 27.83
N TYR A 415 22.44 24.05 28.05
CA TYR A 415 23.16 23.63 29.26
C TYR A 415 24.70 23.72 29.14
N TYR A 416 25.25 24.38 28.10
CA TYR A 416 26.69 24.49 27.84
C TYR A 416 27.45 23.15 27.83
N ILE A 417 26.77 22.06 27.46
CA ILE A 417 27.39 20.72 27.33
C ILE A 417 28.21 20.65 26.03
N ILE A 418 27.82 21.42 25.02
CA ILE A 418 28.51 21.58 23.74
C ILE A 418 28.67 23.09 23.53
N TYR A 419 29.90 23.55 23.31
CA TYR A 419 30.23 24.96 23.08
C TYR A 419 29.89 25.42 21.66
#